data_AF-A0A6A5ZQJ9-F1
#
_entry.id   AF-A0A6A5ZQJ9-F1
#
_cell.length_a   1.000
_cell.length_b   1.000
_cell.length_c   1.000
_cell.angle_alpha   90.00
_cell.angle_beta   90.00
_cell.angle_gamma   90.00
#
_symmetry.space_group_name_H-M   'P 1'
#
loop_
_entity.id
_entity.type
_entity.pdbx_description
1 polymer ?
#
loop_
_entity_poly.entity_id
_entity_poly.type
_entity_poly.pdbx_seq_one_letter_code
_entity_poly.pdbx_strand_id
1 'polypeptide(L)'
;MASSTPAGMPISPLLRLPIELRYTIYGLLCEPSFLYYPYPNSPITSISLQAPPRQLLLICKQVLSEVRSHFYGLATFRFAALGSSKIDRNDLSVGTISALQEVRKAELILSWNLNGKRREAGGIEFWPFSMNGWLVDTVSLLEEYSGNLECVIVTLHDASRFTDWELKRGMLEPLKALKNCGNGEKRVRFEMGQCRLHPDDTRREIEKHLTAYVAELNQRE
;
A
#
# COMPACT_ATOMS: atom_id res chain seq x y z
N MET A 1 -61.03 18.97 -1.33
CA MET A 1 -59.88 18.84 -0.41
C MET A 1 -58.71 18.26 -1.19
N ALA A 2 -57.82 19.11 -1.69
CA ALA A 2 -56.64 18.66 -2.44
C ALA A 2 -55.56 18.26 -1.43
N SER A 3 -55.19 16.98 -1.46
CA SER A 3 -54.05 16.44 -0.70
C SER A 3 -52.77 17.06 -1.24
N SER A 4 -52.20 18.02 -0.50
CA SER A 4 -50.88 18.57 -0.80
C SER A 4 -49.84 17.50 -0.49
N THR A 5 -49.37 16.82 -1.52
CA THR A 5 -48.19 15.97 -1.47
C THR A 5 -47.03 16.83 -0.94
N PRO A 6 -46.31 16.42 0.13
CA PRO A 6 -45.19 17.20 0.61
C PRO A 6 -44.17 17.32 -0.53
N ALA A 7 -43.90 18.56 -0.95
CA ALA A 7 -42.88 18.86 -1.95
C ALA A 7 -41.59 18.16 -1.52
N GLY A 8 -41.20 17.12 -2.26
CA GLY A 8 -40.05 16.30 -1.94
C GLY A 8 -38.83 17.20 -1.75
N MET A 9 -38.11 17.00 -0.63
CA MET A 9 -36.89 17.75 -0.35
C MET A 9 -36.01 17.78 -1.60
N PRO A 10 -35.55 18.96 -2.05
CA PRO A 10 -34.77 19.05 -3.27
C PRO A 10 -33.48 18.25 -3.11
N ILE A 11 -33.41 17.10 -3.78
CA ILE A 11 -32.18 16.31 -3.88
C ILE A 11 -31.14 17.18 -4.59
N SER A 12 -29.96 17.34 -3.98
CA SER A 12 -28.84 18.12 -4.51
C SER A 12 -28.59 17.81 -6.00
N PRO A 13 -28.42 18.81 -6.88
CA PRO A 13 -28.14 18.58 -8.29
C PRO A 13 -26.94 17.65 -8.54
N LEU A 14 -25.92 17.74 -7.69
CA LEU A 14 -24.75 16.85 -7.75
C LEU A 14 -25.15 15.38 -7.58
N LEU A 15 -26.03 15.07 -6.63
CA LEU A 15 -26.46 13.70 -6.32
C LEU A 15 -27.46 13.13 -7.34
N ARG A 16 -27.96 13.95 -8.27
CA ARG A 16 -28.78 13.51 -9.40
C ARG A 16 -27.94 13.03 -10.60
N LEU A 17 -26.65 13.39 -10.64
CA LEU A 17 -25.75 12.93 -11.69
C LEU A 17 -25.50 11.42 -11.55
N PRO A 18 -25.29 10.67 -12.64
CA PRO A 18 -24.76 9.31 -12.58
C PRO A 18 -23.45 9.25 -11.80
N ILE A 19 -23.20 8.11 -11.14
CA ILE A 19 -22.04 7.93 -10.25
C ILE A 19 -20.72 8.13 -10.99
N GLU A 20 -20.66 7.78 -12.27
CA GLU A 20 -19.49 7.90 -13.14
C GLU A 20 -19.10 9.37 -13.34
N LEU A 21 -20.08 10.27 -13.51
CA LEU A 21 -19.84 11.70 -13.61
C LEU A 21 -19.40 12.27 -12.25
N ARG A 22 -19.98 11.79 -11.14
CA ARG A 22 -19.56 12.18 -9.79
C ARG A 22 -18.12 11.76 -9.52
N TYR A 23 -17.72 10.54 -9.89
CA TYR A 23 -16.34 10.05 -9.79
C TYR A 23 -15.38 10.86 -10.64
N THR A 24 -15.79 11.27 -11.85
CA THR A 24 -14.98 12.18 -12.67
C THR A 24 -14.74 13.50 -11.93
N ILE A 25 -15.78 14.08 -11.33
CA ILE A 25 -15.65 15.30 -10.51
C ILE A 25 -14.74 15.06 -9.29
N TYR A 26 -14.90 13.94 -8.58
CA TYR A 26 -14.06 13.62 -7.42
C TYR A 26 -12.59 13.40 -7.80
N GLY A 27 -12.32 12.76 -8.94
CA GLY A 27 -10.98 12.57 -9.47
C GLY A 27 -10.28 13.90 -9.77
N LEU A 28 -11.00 14.90 -10.29
CA LEU A 28 -10.47 16.26 -10.48
C LEU A 28 -10.13 16.96 -9.16
N LEU A 29 -10.74 16.55 -8.05
CA LEU A 29 -10.46 17.08 -6.71
C LEU A 29 -9.37 16.29 -5.97
N CYS A 30 -8.95 15.14 -6.49
CA CYS A 30 -7.90 14.28 -5.93
C CYS A 30 -6.66 14.33 -6.84
N GLU A 31 -5.94 15.45 -6.81
CA GLU A 31 -4.80 15.67 -7.71
C GLU A 31 -3.71 14.59 -7.55
N PRO A 32 -3.13 14.09 -8.65
CA PRO A 32 -1.96 13.21 -8.63
C PRO A 32 -0.72 13.93 -8.07
N SER A 33 -0.57 13.91 -6.75
CA SER A 33 0.61 14.40 -6.05
C SER A 33 0.82 13.56 -4.80
N PHE A 34 2.09 13.26 -4.52
CA PHE A 34 2.43 12.49 -3.33
C PHE A 34 2.19 13.30 -2.06
N LEU A 35 1.39 12.73 -1.16
CA LEU A 35 1.27 13.20 0.22
C LEU A 35 2.24 12.37 1.07
N TYR A 36 3.31 13.00 1.56
CA TYR A 36 4.35 12.34 2.36
C TYR A 36 4.04 12.41 3.85
N TYR A 37 4.32 11.32 4.57
CA TYR A 37 4.10 11.17 6.01
C TYR A 37 2.72 11.70 6.46
N PRO A 38 1.61 11.19 5.87
CA PRO A 38 0.27 11.72 6.09
C PRO A 38 -0.23 11.56 7.54
N TYR A 39 0.38 10.65 8.30
CA TYR A 39 -0.03 10.35 9.67
C TYR A 39 1.19 10.34 10.59
N PRO A 40 1.04 10.81 11.85
CA PRO A 40 2.10 10.73 12.84
C PRO A 40 2.40 9.27 13.20
N ASN A 41 3.69 8.94 13.38
CA ASN A 41 4.17 7.61 13.79
C ASN A 41 3.59 6.45 12.97
N SER A 42 3.42 6.67 11.66
CA SER A 42 2.76 5.71 10.77
C SER A 42 3.76 4.96 9.88
N PRO A 43 3.51 3.68 9.58
CA PRO A 43 4.24 2.93 8.57
C PRO A 43 3.95 3.41 7.14
N ILE A 44 2.88 4.18 6.95
CA ILE A 44 2.52 4.78 5.66
C ILE A 44 3.43 5.99 5.43
N THR A 45 4.37 5.86 4.50
CA THR A 45 5.39 6.89 4.22
C THR A 45 4.91 7.88 3.17
N SER A 46 4.04 7.46 2.26
CA SER A 46 3.37 8.37 1.33
C SER A 46 2.11 7.77 0.70
N ILE A 47 1.27 8.63 0.14
CA ILE A 47 0.08 8.27 -0.64
C ILE A 47 0.20 8.94 -2.00
N SER A 48 -0.11 8.24 -3.10
CA SER A 48 0.08 8.73 -4.47
C SER A 48 -0.88 9.85 -4.92
N LEU A 49 -1.86 10.21 -4.09
CA LEU A 49 -2.87 11.22 -4.36
C LEU A 49 -2.98 12.19 -3.18
N GLN A 50 -3.35 13.44 -3.48
CA GLN A 50 -3.78 14.38 -2.45
C GLN A 50 -5.11 13.95 -1.83
N ALA A 51 -5.25 14.20 -0.53
CA ALA A 51 -6.50 13.92 0.15
C ALA A 51 -7.63 14.80 -0.43
N PRO A 52 -8.86 14.27 -0.55
CA PRO A 52 -9.99 15.07 -1.00
C PRO A 52 -10.21 16.28 -0.08
N PRO A 53 -10.67 17.43 -0.61
CA PRO A 53 -10.92 18.61 0.20
C PRO A 53 -11.85 18.32 1.37
N ARG A 54 -11.48 18.76 2.58
CA ARG A 54 -12.27 18.50 3.80
C ARG A 54 -13.72 18.99 3.67
N GLN A 55 -13.94 20.11 2.99
CA GLN A 55 -15.26 20.68 2.74
C GLN A 55 -16.15 19.69 1.98
N LEU A 56 -15.60 18.98 0.99
CA LEU A 56 -16.31 17.95 0.22
C LEU A 56 -16.72 16.77 1.12
N LEU A 57 -15.80 16.33 1.98
CA LEU A 57 -16.02 15.22 2.92
C LEU A 57 -17.08 15.54 3.99
N LEU A 58 -17.37 16.82 4.22
CA LEU A 58 -18.33 17.29 5.23
C LEU A 58 -19.72 17.61 4.65
N ILE A 59 -19.95 17.50 3.34
CA ILE A 59 -21.23 17.85 2.72
C ILE A 59 -22.37 16.94 3.22
N CYS A 60 -22.22 15.62 3.05
CA CYS A 60 -23.18 14.64 3.53
C CYS A 60 -22.55 13.23 3.55
N LYS A 61 -23.23 12.29 4.23
CA LYS A 61 -22.75 10.90 4.37
C LYS A 61 -22.58 10.18 3.03
N GLN A 62 -23.45 10.46 2.06
CA GLN A 62 -23.36 9.84 0.73
C GLN A 62 -22.11 10.30 -0.01
N VAL A 63 -21.87 11.62 -0.10
CA VAL A 63 -20.65 12.17 -0.75
C VAL A 63 -19.40 11.67 -0.04
N LEU A 64 -19.38 11.67 1.30
CA LEU A 64 -18.27 11.13 2.07
C LEU A 64 -17.95 9.67 1.69
N SER A 65 -18.97 8.82 1.63
CA SER A 65 -18.81 7.40 1.26
C SER A 65 -18.30 7.23 -0.17
N GLU A 66 -18.90 7.94 -1.12
CA GLU A 66 -18.53 7.86 -2.54
C GLU A 66 -17.10 8.37 -2.78
N VAL A 67 -16.74 9.51 -2.20
CA VAL A 67 -15.40 10.11 -2.32
C VAL A 67 -14.35 9.23 -1.67
N ARG A 68 -14.62 8.68 -0.48
CA ARG A 68 -13.70 7.74 0.18
C ARG A 68 -13.47 6.50 -0.69
N SER A 69 -14.55 5.85 -1.12
CA SER A 69 -14.47 4.66 -1.98
C SER A 69 -13.67 4.94 -3.25
N HIS A 70 -13.92 6.09 -3.90
CA HIS A 70 -13.19 6.50 -5.09
C HIS A 70 -11.71 6.77 -4.82
N PHE A 71 -11.39 7.55 -3.76
CA PHE A 71 -10.02 7.88 -3.37
C PHE A 71 -9.19 6.63 -3.06
N TYR A 72 -9.68 5.74 -2.18
CA TYR A 72 -8.98 4.51 -1.82
C TYR A 72 -8.93 3.48 -2.96
N GLY A 73 -9.87 3.58 -3.92
CA GLY A 73 -9.83 2.82 -5.18
C GLY A 73 -8.68 3.18 -6.10
N LEU A 74 -8.19 4.42 -6.04
CA LEU A 74 -7.14 4.94 -6.92
C LEU A 74 -5.79 5.12 -6.23
N ALA A 75 -5.80 5.50 -4.96
CA ALA A 75 -4.60 5.82 -4.19
C ALA A 75 -3.72 4.59 -3.96
N THR A 76 -2.41 4.76 -4.14
CA THR A 76 -1.38 3.79 -3.76
C THR A 76 -0.73 4.24 -2.46
N PHE A 77 -0.79 3.39 -1.45
CA PHE A 77 -0.20 3.65 -0.13
C PHE A 77 1.18 3.03 -0.07
N ARG A 78 2.19 3.86 0.14
CA ARG A 78 3.59 3.44 0.14
C ARG A 78 4.07 3.18 1.55
N PHE A 79 4.79 2.08 1.68
CA PHE A 79 5.48 1.66 2.89
C PHE A 79 6.94 1.53 2.53
N ALA A 80 7.81 2.22 3.25
CA ALA A 80 9.25 2.13 3.06
C ALA A 80 9.95 1.92 4.40
N ALA A 81 11.04 1.16 4.37
CA ALA A 81 11.87 0.91 5.53
C ALA A 81 12.72 2.14 5.88
N LEU A 82 12.11 3.14 6.53
CA LEU A 82 12.72 4.45 6.80
C LEU A 82 13.40 4.58 8.19
N GLY A 83 13.54 3.49 8.93
CA GLY A 83 14.13 3.54 10.27
C GLY A 83 14.64 2.20 10.78
N SER A 84 15.30 2.24 11.94
CA SER A 84 15.86 1.09 12.64
C SER A 84 14.92 0.51 13.70
N SER A 85 13.78 1.14 13.96
CA SER A 85 12.86 0.77 15.05
C SER A 85 11.56 0.17 14.54
N LYS A 86 11.11 -0.87 15.24
CA LYS A 86 9.77 -1.44 15.12
C LYS A 86 8.72 -0.40 15.49
N ILE A 87 7.61 -0.37 14.75
CA ILE A 87 6.45 0.46 15.07
C ILE A 87 5.61 -0.30 16.10
N ASP A 88 5.34 0.31 17.25
CA ASP A 88 4.39 -0.23 18.22
C ASP A 88 2.97 -0.08 17.68
N ARG A 89 2.20 -1.18 17.67
CA ARG A 89 0.81 -1.17 17.21
C ARG A 89 -0.07 -0.28 18.07
N ASN A 90 0.28 -0.12 19.35
CA ASN A 90 -0.44 0.72 20.30
C ASN A 90 -0.24 2.22 20.02
N ASP A 91 0.81 2.59 19.30
CA ASP A 91 1.13 3.97 18.94
C ASP A 91 0.49 4.41 17.61
N LEU A 92 -0.23 3.52 16.93
CA LEU A 92 -0.87 3.82 15.66
C LEU A 92 -2.04 4.78 15.87
N SER A 93 -2.00 5.92 15.17
CA SER A 93 -3.11 6.86 15.17
C SER A 93 -4.39 6.23 14.59
N VAL A 94 -5.56 6.68 15.07
CA VAL A 94 -6.86 6.27 14.51
C VAL A 94 -6.93 6.51 12.99
N GLY A 95 -6.29 7.59 12.52
CA GLY A 95 -6.19 7.89 11.09
C GLY A 95 -5.40 6.84 10.32
N THR A 96 -4.30 6.36 10.87
CA THR A 96 -3.50 5.26 10.29
C THR A 96 -4.32 3.98 10.20
N ILE A 97 -4.96 3.57 11.30
CA ILE A 97 -5.78 2.34 11.34
C ILE A 97 -6.93 2.44 10.33
N SER A 98 -7.63 3.58 10.28
CA SER A 98 -8.71 3.81 9.32
C SER A 98 -8.22 3.74 7.88
N ALA A 99 -7.02 4.25 7.60
CA ALA A 99 -6.43 4.19 6.27
C ALA A 99 -6.03 2.76 5.88
N LEU A 100 -5.45 2.00 6.81
CA LEU A 100 -5.12 0.59 6.60
C LEU A 100 -6.37 -0.26 6.35
N GLN A 101 -7.49 0.03 7.02
CA GLN A 101 -8.75 -0.68 6.78
C GLN A 101 -9.33 -0.47 5.38
N GLU A 102 -9.05 0.68 4.77
CA GLU A 102 -9.61 1.08 3.47
C GLU A 102 -8.61 0.88 2.32
N VAL A 103 -7.34 0.58 2.62
CA VAL A 103 -6.29 0.44 1.60
C VAL A 103 -6.63 -0.69 0.65
N ARG A 104 -6.56 -0.40 -0.65
CA ARG A 104 -6.74 -1.39 -1.72
C ARG A 104 -5.45 -1.68 -2.48
N LYS A 105 -4.56 -0.70 -2.56
CA LYS A 105 -3.27 -0.81 -3.23
C LYS A 105 -2.16 -0.34 -2.31
N ALA A 106 -1.28 -1.26 -1.94
CA ALA A 106 -0.09 -0.98 -1.15
C ALA A 106 1.16 -1.13 -2.02
N GLU A 107 2.16 -0.26 -1.86
CA GLU A 107 3.48 -0.41 -2.45
C GLU A 107 4.51 -0.59 -1.35
N LEU A 108 5.21 -1.72 -1.36
CA LEU A 108 6.26 -2.07 -0.42
C LEU A 108 7.61 -1.77 -1.05
N ILE A 109 8.32 -0.78 -0.52
CA ILE A 109 9.62 -0.33 -1.02
C ILE A 109 10.71 -0.99 -0.17
N LEU A 110 11.26 -2.07 -0.71
CA LEU A 110 12.35 -2.84 -0.13
C LEU A 110 13.67 -2.13 -0.39
N SER A 111 14.51 -2.03 0.63
CA SER A 111 15.85 -1.42 0.51
C SER A 111 16.91 -2.36 1.08
N TRP A 112 17.72 -2.94 0.20
CA TRP A 112 18.79 -3.88 0.55
C TRP A 112 20.16 -3.31 0.25
N ASN A 113 21.12 -3.58 1.13
CA ASN A 113 22.51 -3.18 0.97
C ASN A 113 23.41 -4.26 1.59
N LEU A 114 23.35 -5.47 1.04
CA LEU A 114 24.14 -6.61 1.51
C LEU A 114 25.57 -6.46 0.98
N ASN A 115 26.51 -6.28 1.92
CA ASN A 115 27.94 -6.20 1.63
C ASN A 115 28.68 -7.33 2.35
N GLY A 116 29.91 -7.63 1.92
CA GLY A 116 30.71 -8.73 2.48
C GLY A 116 30.81 -8.68 4.01
N LYS A 117 31.00 -7.48 4.58
CA LYS A 117 31.05 -7.27 6.03
C LYS A 117 29.77 -7.73 6.74
N ARG A 118 28.58 -7.49 6.17
CA ARG A 118 27.30 -7.94 6.76
C ARG A 118 27.06 -9.44 6.62
N ARG A 119 27.66 -10.07 5.60
CA ARG A 119 27.65 -11.52 5.43
C ARG A 119 28.60 -12.21 6.43
N GLU A 120 29.71 -11.54 6.73
CA GLU A 120 30.73 -12.01 7.68
C GLU A 120 30.35 -11.72 9.15
N ALA A 121 29.59 -10.66 9.41
CA ALA A 121 29.21 -10.21 10.76
C ALA A 121 28.16 -11.08 11.48
N GLY A 122 27.67 -12.17 10.86
CA GLY A 122 26.72 -13.11 11.44
C GLY A 122 25.54 -13.43 10.52
N GLY A 123 24.54 -14.15 11.04
CA GLY A 123 23.31 -14.45 10.32
C GLY A 123 22.37 -13.24 10.16
N ILE A 124 21.23 -13.49 9.51
CA ILE A 124 20.18 -12.51 9.18
C ILE A 124 19.65 -11.79 10.44
N GLU A 125 19.76 -12.41 11.61
CA GLU A 125 19.40 -11.88 12.92
C GLU A 125 20.18 -10.63 13.34
N PHE A 126 21.39 -10.42 12.81
CA PHE A 126 22.22 -9.25 13.10
C PHE A 126 22.04 -8.11 12.12
N TRP A 127 21.19 -8.29 11.11
CA TRP A 127 20.96 -7.26 10.10
C TRP A 127 20.07 -6.14 10.63
N PRO A 128 20.22 -4.91 10.09
CA PRO A 128 19.33 -3.81 10.43
C PRO A 128 17.86 -4.20 10.25
N PHE A 129 17.00 -3.75 11.16
CA PHE A 129 15.56 -3.99 11.11
C PHE A 129 14.96 -3.66 9.73
N SER A 130 15.43 -2.58 9.09
CA SER A 130 15.00 -2.14 7.76
C SER A 130 15.22 -3.17 6.65
N MET A 131 16.12 -4.15 6.85
CA MET A 131 16.42 -5.18 5.85
C MET A 131 15.66 -6.49 6.09
N ASN A 132 15.41 -6.85 7.36
CA ASN A 132 14.82 -8.15 7.71
C ASN A 132 13.48 -8.02 8.44
N GLY A 133 13.45 -7.32 9.57
CA GLY A 133 12.25 -7.24 10.42
C GLY A 133 11.13 -6.36 9.86
N TRP A 134 11.46 -5.33 9.10
CA TRP A 134 10.49 -4.34 8.62
C TRP A 134 9.41 -4.95 7.72
N LEU A 135 9.80 -5.87 6.83
CA LEU A 135 8.83 -6.50 5.92
C LEU A 135 7.88 -7.41 6.70
N VAL A 136 8.41 -8.18 7.67
CA VAL A 136 7.61 -9.04 8.55
C VAL A 136 6.55 -8.20 9.29
N ASP A 137 6.97 -7.11 9.93
CA ASP A 137 6.05 -6.26 10.68
C ASP A 137 5.03 -5.56 9.77
N THR A 138 5.46 -5.08 8.61
CA THR A 138 4.56 -4.40 7.64
C THR A 138 3.55 -5.37 7.05
N VAL A 139 3.96 -6.58 6.69
CA VAL A 139 3.07 -7.64 6.22
C VAL A 139 2.06 -8.00 7.30
N SER A 140 2.51 -8.24 8.53
CA SER A 140 1.61 -8.61 9.62
C SER A 140 0.60 -7.50 9.93
N LEU A 141 1.01 -6.24 9.81
CA LEU A 141 0.11 -5.10 9.92
C LEU A 141 -0.94 -5.07 8.79
N LEU A 142 -0.50 -5.28 7.55
CA LEU A 142 -1.42 -5.31 6.41
C LEU A 142 -2.40 -6.47 6.52
N GLU A 143 -1.93 -7.65 6.95
CA GLU A 143 -2.76 -8.82 7.20
C GLU A 143 -3.83 -8.57 8.27
N GLU A 144 -3.47 -7.89 9.36
CA GLU A 144 -4.40 -7.60 10.46
C GLU A 144 -5.46 -6.57 10.08
N TYR A 145 -5.06 -5.48 9.43
CA TYR A 145 -5.94 -4.32 9.23
C TYR A 145 -6.56 -4.22 7.84
N SER A 146 -5.93 -4.78 6.80
CA SER A 146 -6.24 -4.45 5.40
C SER A 146 -7.18 -5.45 4.74
N GLY A 147 -8.39 -5.61 5.29
CA GLY A 147 -9.40 -6.51 4.72
C GLY A 147 -9.88 -6.15 3.31
N ASN A 148 -9.57 -4.93 2.83
CA ASN A 148 -9.89 -4.45 1.49
C ASN A 148 -8.68 -4.47 0.53
N LEU A 149 -7.54 -5.05 0.93
CA LEU A 149 -6.34 -5.08 0.10
C LEU A 149 -6.58 -5.92 -1.16
N GLU A 150 -6.34 -5.32 -2.33
CA GLU A 150 -6.53 -5.94 -3.64
C GLU A 150 -5.19 -6.14 -4.37
N CYS A 151 -4.22 -5.27 -4.13
CA CYS A 151 -2.95 -5.24 -4.85
C CYS A 151 -1.78 -4.83 -3.95
N VAL A 152 -0.68 -5.57 -4.05
CA VAL A 152 0.62 -5.25 -3.45
C VAL A 152 1.65 -5.07 -4.56
N ILE A 153 2.23 -3.89 -4.65
CA ILE A 153 3.33 -3.56 -5.56
C ILE A 153 4.64 -3.76 -4.81
N VAL A 154 5.54 -4.56 -5.35
CA VAL A 154 6.86 -4.81 -4.77
C VAL A 154 7.90 -3.97 -5.52
N THR A 155 8.41 -2.93 -4.86
CA THR A 155 9.48 -2.07 -5.38
C THR A 155 10.79 -2.44 -4.68
N LEU A 156 11.87 -2.64 -5.44
CA LEU A 156 13.16 -3.05 -4.91
C LEU A 156 14.24 -2.00 -5.18
N HIS A 157 14.89 -1.53 -4.12
CA HIS A 157 16.13 -0.77 -4.16
C HIS A 157 17.26 -1.63 -3.59
N ASP A 158 18.08 -2.20 -4.45
CA ASP A 158 19.13 -3.13 -4.07
C ASP A 158 20.51 -2.57 -4.41
N ALA A 159 21.25 -2.18 -3.38
CA ALA A 159 22.64 -1.75 -3.46
C ALA A 159 23.62 -2.86 -3.06
N SER A 160 23.13 -4.10 -2.91
CA SER A 160 23.95 -5.25 -2.53
C SER A 160 24.99 -5.58 -3.61
N ARG A 161 26.04 -6.30 -3.23
CA ARG A 161 27.03 -6.85 -4.17
C ARG A 161 27.20 -8.34 -3.94
N PHE A 162 27.34 -9.12 -5.01
CA PHE A 162 27.71 -10.55 -4.97
C PHE A 162 26.86 -11.38 -3.99
N THR A 163 25.56 -11.14 -3.97
CA THR A 163 24.64 -11.78 -3.04
C THR A 163 23.77 -12.80 -3.77
N ASP A 164 23.71 -14.02 -3.22
CA ASP A 164 22.88 -15.11 -3.72
C ASP A 164 21.39 -14.73 -3.69
N TRP A 165 20.68 -15.09 -4.77
CA TRP A 165 19.25 -14.89 -4.88
C TRP A 165 18.49 -15.64 -3.79
N GLU A 166 18.90 -16.85 -3.41
CA GLU A 166 18.14 -17.65 -2.43
C GLU A 166 18.07 -16.96 -1.06
N LEU A 167 19.12 -16.21 -0.69
CA LEU A 167 19.12 -15.38 0.51
C LEU A 167 18.08 -14.25 0.41
N LYS A 168 18.05 -13.55 -0.73
CA LYS A 168 17.08 -12.47 -1.00
C LYS A 168 15.65 -13.00 -1.07
N ARG A 169 15.45 -14.18 -1.67
CA ARG A 169 14.17 -14.89 -1.71
C ARG A 169 13.65 -15.17 -0.31
N GLY A 170 14.52 -15.65 0.59
CA GLY A 170 14.19 -15.85 2.00
C GLY A 170 13.68 -14.57 2.69
N MET A 171 14.24 -13.41 2.35
CA MET A 171 13.78 -12.12 2.88
C MET A 171 12.41 -11.69 2.36
N LEU A 172 11.95 -12.25 1.24
CA LEU A 172 10.64 -11.96 0.64
C LEU A 172 9.54 -12.89 1.14
N GLU A 173 9.89 -14.01 1.79
CA GLU A 173 8.93 -15.02 2.29
C GLU A 173 7.75 -14.45 3.07
N PRO A 174 7.88 -13.39 3.90
CA PRO A 174 6.72 -12.81 4.58
C PRO A 174 5.58 -12.44 3.62
N LEU A 175 5.87 -12.03 2.38
CA LEU A 175 4.84 -11.65 1.39
C LEU A 175 3.80 -12.75 1.14
N LYS A 176 4.14 -14.03 1.35
CA LYS A 176 3.21 -15.15 1.18
C LYS A 176 2.00 -15.06 2.11
N ALA A 177 2.15 -14.45 3.30
CA ALA A 177 1.03 -14.26 4.22
C ALA A 177 -0.08 -13.39 3.60
N LEU A 178 0.28 -12.43 2.74
CA LEU A 178 -0.68 -11.53 2.11
C LEU A 178 -1.53 -12.19 1.02
N LYS A 179 -1.18 -13.38 0.52
CA LYS A 179 -1.92 -14.06 -0.56
C LYS A 179 -3.42 -14.22 -0.25
N ASN A 180 -3.75 -14.43 1.02
CA ASN A 180 -5.09 -14.73 1.49
C ASN A 180 -5.74 -13.60 2.32
N CYS A 181 -5.12 -12.41 2.40
CA CYS A 181 -5.64 -11.30 3.22
C CYS A 181 -6.85 -10.58 2.62
N GLY A 182 -7.24 -10.89 1.38
CA GLY A 182 -8.38 -10.24 0.74
C GLY A 182 -9.73 -10.79 1.24
N ASN A 183 -10.77 -9.99 1.07
CA ASN A 183 -12.10 -10.29 1.58
C ASN A 183 -12.72 -11.52 0.89
N GLY A 184 -12.77 -12.65 1.61
CA GLY A 184 -13.44 -13.90 1.22
C GLY A 184 -12.85 -14.58 -0.03
N GLU A 185 -13.33 -14.17 -1.21
CA GLU A 185 -13.05 -14.81 -2.51
C GLU A 185 -11.93 -14.12 -3.31
N LYS A 186 -11.59 -12.87 -2.99
CA LYS A 186 -10.61 -12.09 -3.74
C LYS A 186 -9.22 -12.24 -3.12
N ARG A 187 -8.29 -12.82 -3.88
CA ARG A 187 -6.87 -12.87 -3.51
C ARG A 187 -6.19 -11.54 -3.79
N VAL A 188 -5.20 -11.20 -2.97
CA VAL A 188 -4.32 -10.06 -3.20
C VAL A 188 -3.45 -10.36 -4.43
N ARG A 189 -3.43 -9.45 -5.40
CA ARG A 189 -2.55 -9.53 -6.57
C ARG A 189 -1.21 -8.90 -6.26
N PHE A 190 -0.13 -9.52 -6.70
CA PHE A 190 1.20 -8.95 -6.60
C PHE A 190 1.65 -8.38 -7.94
N GLU A 191 2.18 -7.17 -7.94
CA GLU A 191 2.69 -6.49 -9.12
C GLU A 191 4.15 -6.06 -8.88
N MET A 192 4.94 -6.06 -9.94
CA MET A 192 6.32 -5.59 -9.87
C MET A 192 6.35 -4.07 -10.01
N GLY A 193 6.96 -3.39 -9.05
CA GLY A 193 7.18 -1.94 -9.06
C GLY A 193 8.53 -1.58 -9.69
N GLN A 194 9.11 -0.46 -9.23
CA GLN A 194 10.41 -0.04 -9.73
C GLN A 194 11.54 -0.94 -9.18
N CYS A 195 12.49 -1.32 -10.04
CA CYS A 195 13.71 -2.01 -9.63
C CYS A 195 14.93 -1.10 -9.83
N ARG A 196 15.58 -0.69 -8.74
CA ARG A 196 16.83 0.08 -8.74
C ARG A 196 17.93 -0.80 -8.21
N LEU A 197 18.88 -1.17 -9.06
CA LEU A 197 19.96 -2.09 -8.74
C LEU A 197 21.31 -1.38 -8.81
N HIS A 198 22.31 -1.91 -8.10
CA HIS A 198 23.69 -1.45 -8.18
C HIS A 198 24.20 -1.55 -9.65
N PRO A 199 24.97 -0.58 -10.17
CA PRO A 199 25.40 -0.55 -11.58
C PRO A 199 26.19 -1.78 -12.03
N ASP A 200 26.96 -2.38 -11.12
CA ASP A 200 27.86 -3.50 -11.40
C ASP A 200 27.19 -4.89 -11.37
N ASP A 201 25.94 -4.98 -10.89
CA ASP A 201 25.22 -6.25 -10.87
C ASP A 201 24.63 -6.56 -12.25
N THR A 202 24.46 -7.84 -12.58
CA THR A 202 23.64 -8.28 -13.71
C THR A 202 22.18 -7.90 -13.45
N ARG A 203 21.84 -6.63 -13.68
CA ARG A 203 20.52 -6.01 -13.45
C ARG A 203 19.36 -6.90 -13.92
N ARG A 204 19.56 -7.56 -15.06
CA ARG A 204 18.59 -8.44 -15.71
C ARG A 204 18.28 -9.71 -14.92
N GLU A 205 19.23 -10.21 -14.13
CA GLU A 205 19.12 -11.49 -13.44
C GLU A 205 18.30 -11.34 -12.16
N ILE A 206 18.62 -10.37 -11.30
CA ILE A 206 17.82 -10.05 -10.10
C ILE A 206 16.39 -9.64 -10.48
N GLU A 207 16.24 -8.80 -11.50
CA GLU A 207 14.92 -8.39 -11.97
C GLU A 207 14.10 -9.57 -12.52
N LYS A 208 14.73 -10.50 -13.25
CA LYS A 208 14.09 -11.73 -13.71
C LYS A 208 13.68 -12.62 -12.55
N HIS A 209 14.54 -12.80 -11.56
CA HIS A 209 14.25 -13.60 -10.38
C HIS A 209 13.10 -13.01 -9.56
N LEU A 210 13.11 -11.70 -9.33
CA LEU A 210 12.04 -11.01 -8.61
C LEU A 210 10.72 -11.06 -9.39
N THR A 211 10.76 -10.90 -10.71
CA THR A 211 9.58 -11.07 -11.56
C THR A 211 9.02 -12.49 -11.47
N ALA A 212 9.88 -13.50 -11.50
CA ALA A 212 9.47 -14.90 -11.35
C ALA A 212 8.85 -15.16 -9.96
N TYR A 213 9.43 -14.59 -8.90
CA TYR A 213 8.89 -14.70 -7.55
C TYR A 213 7.52 -14.02 -7.40
N VAL A 214 7.36 -12.80 -7.93
CA VAL A 214 6.05 -12.12 -7.96
C VAL A 214 5.03 -12.92 -8.76
N ALA A 215 5.44 -13.57 -9.86
CA ALA A 215 4.56 -14.47 -10.60
C ALA A 215 4.17 -15.71 -9.78
N GLU A 216 5.11 -16.31 -9.04
CA GLU A 216 4.86 -17.42 -8.10
C GLU A 216 3.83 -17.03 -7.02
N LEU A 217 3.94 -15.83 -6.43
CA LEU A 217 2.99 -15.33 -5.43
C LEU A 217 1.55 -15.25 -5.96
N ASN A 218 1.39 -15.02 -7.27
CA ASN A 218 0.08 -14.95 -7.91
C ASN A 218 -0.49 -16.33 -8.33
N GLN A 219 0.28 -17.42 -8.23
CA GLN A 219 -0.20 -18.75 -8.58
C GLN A 219 -1.18 -19.31 -7.54
N ARG A 220 -2.12 -20.15 -7.99
CA ARG A 220 -2.97 -20.94 -7.10
C ARG A 220 -2.18 -22.15 -6.62
N GLU A 221 -2.03 -22.26 -5.30
CA GLU A 221 -1.71 -23.53 -4.64
C GLU A 221 -2.81 -24.56 -4.89
#